data_AF-D4JYM7-F1
#
_entry.id   AF-D4JYM7-F1
#
_cell.length_a   1.000
_cell.length_b   1.000
_cell.length_c   1.000
_cell.angle_alpha   90.00
_cell.angle_beta   90.00
_cell.angle_gamma   90.00
#
_symmetry.space_group_name_H-M   'P 1'
#
loop_
_entity.id
_entity.type
_entity.pdbx_description
1 polymer ?
#
loop_
_entity_poly.entity_id
_entity_poly.type
_entity_poly.pdbx_seq_one_letter_code
_entity_poly.pdbx_strand_id
1 'polypeptide(L)' 'MPLTDKKRITNDRYLSKFATKSIRIPKEIEEDLNTAAAHAGESVAGYIVNATRERMARDGFQPPDDSSTGGG' A
#
# COMPACT_ATOMS: atom_id res chain seq x y z
N MET A 1 -17.03 19.74 10.31
CA MET A 1 -17.89 19.82 9.10
C MET A 1 -18.40 18.42 8.79
N PRO A 2 -19.71 18.17 8.68
CA PRO A 2 -20.20 16.87 8.26
C PRO A 2 -19.83 16.64 6.80
N LEU A 3 -19.22 15.50 6.48
CA LEU A 3 -18.99 15.08 5.10
C LEU A 3 -20.38 14.88 4.48
N THR A 4 -20.76 15.73 3.52
CA THR A 4 -22.01 15.55 2.77
C THR A 4 -22.04 14.16 2.15
N ASP A 5 -23.20 13.51 2.09
CA ASP A 5 -23.31 12.09 1.67
C ASP A 5 -22.65 11.80 0.32
N LYS A 6 -22.67 12.78 -0.60
CA LYS A 6 -21.96 12.69 -1.89
C LYS A 6 -20.44 12.55 -1.74
N LYS A 7 -19.82 13.28 -0.80
CA LYS A 7 -18.38 13.18 -0.54
C LYS A 7 -18.02 11.82 0.06
N ARG A 8 -18.87 11.27 0.92
CA ARG A 8 -18.69 9.94 1.51
C ARG A 8 -18.71 8.86 0.42
N ILE A 9 -19.73 8.84 -0.44
CA ILE A 9 -19.83 7.84 -1.53
C ILE A 9 -18.63 7.91 -2.49
N THR A 10 -18.19 9.11 -2.86
CA THR A 10 -17.01 9.26 -3.74
C THR A 10 -15.73 8.79 -3.05
N ASN A 11 -15.57 9.09 -1.76
CA ASN A 11 -14.42 8.63 -0.98
C ASN A 11 -14.43 7.10 -0.82
N ASP A 12 -15.57 6.50 -0.48
CA ASP A 12 -15.74 5.05 -0.36
C ASP A 12 -15.40 4.34 -1.67
N ARG A 13 -15.84 4.87 -2.82
CA ARG A 13 -15.50 4.33 -4.15
C ARG A 13 -14.01 4.47 -4.49
N TYR A 14 -13.35 5.49 -3.97
CA TYR A 14 -11.90 5.64 -4.13
C TYR A 14 -11.16 4.63 -3.25
N LEU A 15 -11.55 4.52 -1.98
CA LEU A 15 -10.98 3.60 -1.01
C LEU A 15 -11.23 2.13 -1.36
N SER A 16 -12.34 1.80 -2.03
CA SER A 16 -12.65 0.43 -2.46
C SER A 16 -11.64 -0.14 -3.46
N LYS A 17 -10.78 0.69 -4.05
CA LYS A 17 -9.67 0.26 -4.91
C LYS A 17 -8.47 -0.27 -4.10
N PHE A 18 -8.44 -0.01 -2.80
CA PHE A 18 -7.33 -0.36 -1.91
C PHE A 18 -7.75 -1.47 -0.97
N ALA A 19 -6.89 -2.47 -0.82
CA ALA A 19 -7.05 -3.50 0.19
C ALA A 19 -6.34 -3.06 1.48
N THR A 20 -7.06 -3.01 2.60
CA THR A 20 -6.46 -2.77 3.91
C THR A 20 -5.90 -4.07 4.47
N LYS A 21 -4.59 -4.10 4.76
CA LYS A 21 -3.93 -5.20 5.46
C LYS A 21 -3.34 -4.66 6.76
N SER A 22 -3.90 -5.09 7.90
CA SER A 22 -3.30 -4.81 9.21
C SER A 22 -2.19 -5.81 9.48
N ILE A 23 -0.97 -5.30 9.66
CA ILE A 23 0.19 -6.08 10.09
C ILE A 23 0.58 -5.64 11.50
N ARG A 24 1.10 -6.58 12.30
CA ARG A 24 1.69 -6.27 13.60
C ARG A 24 3.19 -6.25 13.43
N ILE A 25 3.81 -5.13 13.76
CA ILE A 25 5.25 -4.92 13.66
C ILE A 25 5.84 -5.02 15.08
N PRO A 26 6.93 -5.77 15.29
CA PRO A 26 7.66 -5.76 16.55
C PRO A 26 8.10 -4.33 16.92
N LYS A 27 7.96 -3.96 18.19
CA LYS A 27 8.32 -2.60 18.65
C LYS A 27 9.79 -2.26 18.43
N GLU A 28 10.66 -3.26 18.50
CA GLU A 28 12.10 -3.13 18.30
C GLU A 28 12.47 -2.57 16.92
N ILE A 29 11.68 -2.86 15.87
CA ILE A 29 11.94 -2.37 14.51
C ILE A 29 11.06 -1.17 14.13
N GLU A 30 10.15 -0.74 15.00
CA GLU A 30 9.22 0.35 14.71
C GLU A 30 9.98 1.68 14.50
N GLU A 31 10.94 1.97 15.37
CA GLU A 31 11.74 3.19 15.31
C GLU A 31 12.63 3.21 14.05
N ASP A 32 13.30 2.09 13.77
CA ASP A 32 14.12 1.92 12.58
C ASP A 32 13.31 2.07 11.30
N LEU A 33 12.11 1.48 11.26
CA LEU A 33 11.20 1.58 10.13
C LEU A 33 10.74 3.02 9.88
N ASN A 34 10.34 3.72 10.95
CA ASN A 34 9.93 5.12 10.86
C ASN A 34 11.08 6.00 10.36
N THR A 35 12.29 5.76 10.87
CA THR A 35 13.49 6.50 10.50
C THR A 35 13.87 6.22 9.04
N ALA A 36 13.85 4.96 8.60
CA ALA A 36 14.14 4.58 7.23
C ALA A 36 13.12 5.15 6.23
N ALA A 37 11.83 5.11 6.58
CA ALA A 37 10.77 5.71 5.77
C ALA A 37 10.96 7.23 5.64
N ALA A 38 11.26 7.91 6.76
CA ALA A 38 11.54 9.34 6.77
C ALA A 38 12.77 9.70 5.92
N HIS A 39 13.84 8.91 6.01
CA HIS A 39 15.04 9.07 5.18
C HIS A 39 14.76 8.86 3.69
N ALA A 40 13.87 7.93 3.34
CA ALA A 40 13.43 7.72 1.95
C ALA A 40 12.49 8.83 1.45
N GLY A 41 11.99 9.71 2.33
CA GLY A 41 11.00 10.73 1.98
C GLY A 41 9.60 10.17 1.75
N GLU A 42 9.31 8.97 2.26
CA GLU A 42 8.06 8.25 2.04
C GLU A 42 7.29 8.03 3.35
N SER A 43 5.99 7.76 3.25
CA SER A 43 5.23 7.24 4.39
C SER A 43 5.65 5.81 4.72
N VAL A 44 5.50 5.40 5.99
CA VAL A 44 5.78 4.01 6.42
C VAL A 44 5.04 2.97 5.57
N ALA A 45 3.78 3.23 5.24
CA ALA A 45 3.00 2.35 4.37
C ALA A 45 3.59 2.27 2.96
N GLY A 46 4.01 3.40 2.39
CA GLY A 46 4.70 3.46 1.09
C GLY A 46 6.00 2.69 1.12
N TYR A 47 6.81 2.91 2.15
CA TYR A 47 8.09 2.25 2.35
C TYR A 47 7.96 0.72 2.44
N ILE A 48 6.99 0.21 3.21
CA ILE A 48 6.70 -1.23 3.30
C ILE A 48 6.29 -1.80 1.94
N VAL A 49 5.41 -1.11 1.22
CA VAL A 49 4.94 -1.56 -0.10
C VAL A 49 6.09 -1.56 -1.10
N ASN A 50 6.95 -0.54 -1.09
CA ASN A 50 8.09 -0.45 -1.99
C ASN A 50 9.13 -1.55 -1.68
N ALA A 51 9.49 -1.75 -0.41
CA ALA A 51 10.38 -2.84 0.01
C ALA A 51 9.82 -4.23 -0.39
N THR A 52 8.50 -4.41 -0.31
CA THR A 52 7.84 -5.65 -0.76
C THR A 52 7.96 -5.83 -2.28
N ARG A 53 7.76 -4.76 -3.07
CA ARG A 53 7.93 -4.81 -4.53
C ARG A 53 9.36 -5.10 -4.95
N GLU A 54 10.33 -4.43 -4.31
CA GLU A 54 11.75 -4.67 -4.57
C GLU A 54 12.16 -6.09 -4.22
N ARG A 55 11.60 -6.65 -3.14
CA ARG A 55 11.80 -8.06 -2.78
C ARG A 55 11.18 -8.99 -3.82
N MET A 56 9.93 -8.75 -4.22
CA MET A 56 9.27 -9.54 -5.27
C MET A 56 10.08 -9.53 -6.56
N ALA A 57 10.58 -8.36 -7.00
CA ALA A 57 11.43 -8.25 -8.17
C ALA A 57 12.75 -9.02 -8.04
N ARG A 58 13.40 -8.97 -6.87
CA ARG A 58 14.63 -9.72 -6.58
C ARG A 58 14.40 -11.24 -6.55
N ASP A 59 13.28 -11.66 -5.99
CA ASP A 59 12.89 -13.08 -5.88
C ASP A 59 12.39 -13.63 -7.23
N GLY A 60 12.33 -12.82 -8.29
CA GLY A 60 11.82 -13.20 -9.60
C GLY A 60 10.30 -13.39 -9.64
N PHE A 61 9.58 -12.87 -8.65
CA PHE A 61 8.12 -12.86 -8.66
C PHE A 61 7.62 -11.89 -9.72
N GLN A 62 7.20 -12.44 -10.86
CA GLN A 62 6.47 -11.71 -11.87
C GLN A 62 4.99 -11.73 -11.49
N PRO A 63 4.36 -10.59 -11.14
CA PRO A 63 2.90 -10.56 -11.06
C PRO A 63 2.33 -10.97 -12.43
N PRO A 64 1.21 -11.69 -12.47
CA PRO A 64 0.56 -12.03 -13.74
C PRO A 64 0.29 -10.74 -14.52
N ASP A 65 0.62 -10.74 -15.81
CA ASP A 65 0.32 -9.61 -16.68
C ASP A 65 -1.20 -9.35 -16.69
N ASP A 66 -1.59 -8.14 -16.30
CA ASP A 66 -2.98 -7.66 -16.29
C ASP A 66 -3.57 -7.54 -17.72
N SER A 67 -2.80 -7.94 -18.75
CA SER A 67 -3.25 -8.05 -20.13
C SER A 67 -4.18 -9.25 -20.39
N SER A 68 -4.42 -10.10 -19.38
CA SER A 68 -5.22 -11.32 -19.52
C SER A 68 -6.65 -11.25 -18.93
N THR A 69 -7.07 -10.11 -18.35
CA THR A 69 -8.44 -9.95 -17.83
C THR A 69 -9.15 -8.74 -18.47
N GLY A 70 -9.67 -8.92 -19.68
CA GLY A 70 -10.44 -7.88 -20.36
C GLY A 70 -11.00 -8.27 -21.72
N GLY A 71 -11.52 -9.50 -21.87
CA GLY A 71 -12.21 -9.93 -23.08
C GLY A 71 -13.30 -10.95 -22.74
N GLY A 72 -14.54 -10.48 -22.69
CA GLY A 72 -15.75 -11.28 -22.43
C GLY A 72 -16.98 -10.40 -22.34
#